data_AF-A0A1C6DRG9-F1
#
_entry.id   AF-A0A1C6DRG9-F1
#
_cell.length_a   1.000
_cell.length_b   1.000
_cell.length_c   1.000
_cell.angle_alpha   90.00
_cell.angle_beta   90.00
_cell.angle_gamma   90.00
#
_symmetry.space_group_name_H-M   'P 1'
#
loop_
_entity.id
_entity.type
_entity.pdbx_description
1 polymer ?
#
loop_
_entity_poly.entity_id
_entity_poly.type
_entity_poly.pdbx_seq_one_letter_code
_entity_poly.pdbx_strand_id
1 'polypeptide(L)'
;MKCRYCDREAVYDDGMCESCHRLYQQYEQAEAKVMSDHERDSFRGQTIEEDGTVRDEQKAYEEQMREQQRRRSGVRIITSGLSWRVKLALGFIVFCIVAVIISALGFIIMAMPYLLGALVIYFVYNIVKAFLHR
;
A
#
# COMPACT_ATOMS: atom_id res chain seq x y z
N MET A 1 -7.15 -48.68 -37.88
CA MET A 1 -7.95 -47.50 -37.45
C MET A 1 -7.23 -46.23 -37.92
N LYS A 2 -7.92 -45.09 -38.05
CA LYS A 2 -7.27 -43.82 -38.46
C LYS A 2 -6.67 -43.11 -37.25
N CYS A 3 -5.59 -42.37 -37.47
CA CYS A 3 -4.96 -41.60 -36.41
C CYS A 3 -5.84 -40.44 -35.95
N ARG A 4 -5.81 -40.15 -34.65
CA ARG A 4 -6.63 -39.11 -34.03
C ARG A 4 -6.32 -37.67 -34.51
N TYR A 5 -5.08 -37.43 -34.93
CA TYR A 5 -4.58 -36.10 -35.34
C TYR A 5 -4.26 -36.01 -36.82
N CYS A 6 -4.23 -37.12 -37.54
CA CYS A 6 -3.80 -37.22 -38.93
C CYS A 6 -4.67 -38.26 -39.65
N ASP A 7 -5.05 -38.06 -40.92
CA ASP A 7 -5.83 -39.07 -41.68
C ASP A 7 -5.03 -40.31 -42.12
N ARG A 8 -3.84 -40.52 -41.54
CA ARG A 8 -3.03 -41.72 -41.78
C ARG A 8 -3.47 -42.87 -40.90
N GLU A 9 -2.96 -44.06 -41.18
CA GLU A 9 -3.22 -45.25 -40.40
C GLU A 9 -2.58 -45.14 -39.01
N ALA A 10 -3.34 -45.48 -37.96
CA ALA A 10 -2.83 -45.57 -36.60
C ALA A 10 -2.04 -46.88 -36.46
N VAL A 11 -0.82 -46.78 -35.93
CA VAL A 11 0.13 -47.90 -35.78
C VAL A 11 0.35 -48.24 -34.30
N TYR A 12 0.10 -47.29 -33.39
CA TYR A 12 0.34 -47.40 -31.96
C TYR A 12 -0.98 -47.58 -31.18
N ASP A 13 -0.90 -48.15 -29.98
CA ASP A 13 -2.04 -48.48 -29.11
C ASP A 13 -2.81 -47.25 -28.61
N ASP A 14 -2.19 -46.07 -28.67
CA ASP A 14 -2.78 -44.76 -28.39
C ASP A 14 -3.63 -44.20 -29.55
N GLY A 15 -3.75 -44.96 -30.65
CA GLY A 15 -4.47 -44.55 -31.84
C GLY A 15 -3.74 -43.47 -32.65
N MET A 16 -2.42 -43.37 -32.55
CA MET A 16 -1.61 -42.39 -33.29
C MET A 16 -0.81 -43.01 -34.45
N CYS A 17 -0.53 -42.18 -35.47
CA CYS A 17 0.39 -42.49 -36.57
C CYS A 17 1.85 -42.20 -36.15
N GLU A 18 2.84 -42.88 -36.74
CA GLU A 18 4.26 -42.76 -36.34
C GLU A 18 4.79 -41.31 -36.29
N SER A 19 4.39 -40.49 -37.26
CA SER A 19 4.76 -39.07 -37.27
C SER A 19 4.15 -38.29 -36.10
N CYS A 20 2.88 -38.55 -35.77
CA CYS A 20 2.19 -37.86 -34.68
C CYS A 20 2.65 -38.36 -33.32
N HIS A 21 2.93 -39.64 -33.19
CA HIS A 21 3.44 -40.23 -31.96
C HIS A 21 4.82 -39.64 -31.59
N ARG A 22 5.75 -39.55 -32.55
CA ARG A 22 7.06 -38.91 -32.32
C ARG A 22 6.96 -37.43 -31.96
N LEU A 23 6.09 -36.69 -32.63
CA LEU A 23 5.85 -35.28 -32.31
C LEU A 23 5.30 -35.13 -30.89
N TYR A 24 4.30 -35.94 -30.54
CA TYR A 24 3.70 -35.92 -29.21
C TYR A 24 4.75 -36.26 -28.13
N GLN A 25 5.56 -37.28 -28.36
CA GLN A 25 6.65 -37.68 -27.46
C GLN A 25 7.71 -36.56 -27.30
N GLN A 26 8.00 -35.82 -28.37
CA GLN A 26 8.90 -34.66 -28.32
C GLN A 26 8.29 -33.48 -27.55
N TYR A 27 6.98 -33.23 -27.67
CA TYR A 27 6.27 -32.23 -26.86
C TYR A 27 6.11 -32.65 -25.39
N GLU A 28 5.93 -33.94 -25.12
CA GLU A 28 5.81 -34.48 -23.77
C GLU A 28 7.16 -34.48 -23.05
N GLN A 29 8.26 -34.67 -23.79
CA GLN A 29 9.63 -34.45 -23.30
C GLN A 29 10.01 -32.96 -23.18
N ALA A 30 9.23 -32.04 -23.77
CA ALA A 30 9.31 -30.64 -23.41
C ALA A 30 8.64 -30.48 -22.04
N GLU A 31 9.43 -30.72 -20.99
CA GLU A 31 9.04 -30.65 -19.58
C GLU A 31 8.11 -29.46 -19.31
N ALA A 32 7.19 -29.65 -18.36
CA ALA A 32 6.36 -28.59 -17.81
C ALA A 32 7.25 -27.41 -17.40
N LYS A 33 7.36 -26.42 -18.30
CA LYS A 33 8.24 -25.28 -18.10
C LYS A 33 7.62 -24.40 -17.01
N VAL A 34 8.27 -24.37 -15.85
CA VAL A 34 7.91 -23.43 -14.78
C VAL A 34 8.04 -22.02 -15.35
N MET A 35 6.94 -21.28 -15.34
CA MET A 35 6.90 -19.91 -15.87
C MET A 35 7.97 -19.05 -15.18
N SER A 36 8.67 -18.23 -15.96
CA SER A 36 9.57 -17.22 -15.41
C SER A 36 8.79 -16.18 -14.60
N ASP A 37 9.45 -15.49 -13.67
CA ASP A 37 8.80 -14.46 -12.84
C ASP A 37 8.11 -13.40 -13.70
N HIS A 38 8.71 -13.00 -14.82
CA HIS A 38 8.08 -12.05 -15.74
C HIS A 38 6.82 -12.62 -16.43
N GLU A 39 6.88 -13.87 -16.89
CA GLU A 39 5.72 -14.54 -17.51
C GLU A 39 4.58 -14.72 -16.49
N ARG A 40 4.92 -15.02 -15.22
CA ARG A 40 3.95 -15.11 -14.12
C ARG A 40 3.29 -13.77 -13.83
N ASP A 41 4.09 -12.71 -13.71
CA ASP A 41 3.60 -11.41 -13.29
C ASP A 41 2.87 -10.66 -14.43
N SER A 42 3.16 -11.03 -15.69
CA SER A 42 2.46 -10.52 -16.88
C SER A 42 1.31 -11.41 -17.35
N PHE A 43 0.97 -12.48 -16.62
CA PHE A 43 -0.10 -13.39 -17.01
C PHE A 43 -1.46 -12.69 -16.91
N ARG A 44 -2.14 -12.56 -18.05
CA ARG A 44 -3.48 -11.96 -18.14
C ARG A 44 -4.50 -13.06 -18.40
N GLY A 45 -4.85 -13.78 -17.33
CA GLY A 45 -5.93 -14.76 -17.35
C GLY A 45 -7.27 -14.07 -17.13
N GLN A 46 -8.28 -14.41 -17.93
CA GLN A 46 -9.66 -14.09 -17.62
C GLN A 46 -10.23 -15.21 -16.76
N THR A 47 -10.83 -14.86 -15.63
CA THR A 47 -11.56 -15.82 -14.80
C THR A 47 -12.97 -15.98 -15.35
N ILE A 48 -13.38 -17.23 -15.53
CA ILE A 48 -14.73 -17.62 -15.91
C ILE A 48 -15.40 -18.10 -14.64
N GLU A 49 -16.48 -17.43 -14.24
CA GLU A 49 -17.28 -17.79 -13.07
C GLU A 49 -18.12 -19.04 -13.38
N GLU A 50 -18.65 -19.71 -12.34
CA GLU A 50 -19.44 -20.96 -12.50
C GLU A 50 -20.71 -20.80 -13.34
N ASP A 51 -21.19 -19.56 -13.51
CA ASP A 51 -22.33 -19.20 -14.35
C ASP A 51 -21.95 -18.93 -15.82
N GLY A 52 -20.67 -19.11 -16.18
CA GLY A 52 -20.15 -18.88 -17.52
C GLY A 52 -19.88 -17.41 -17.84
N THR A 53 -20.03 -16.50 -16.86
CA THR A 53 -19.68 -15.10 -17.05
C THR A 53 -18.16 -14.90 -16.98
N VAL A 54 -17.62 -14.09 -17.89
CA VAL A 54 -16.18 -13.80 -17.99
C VAL A 54 -15.91 -12.47 -17.31
N ARG A 55 -15.21 -12.48 -16.17
CA ARG A 55 -14.88 -11.25 -15.45
C ARG A 55 -13.47 -10.78 -15.82
N ASP A 56 -13.40 -9.63 -16.46
CA ASP A 56 -12.13 -9.00 -16.87
C ASP A 56 -11.52 -8.29 -15.65
N GLU A 57 -10.87 -9.04 -14.75
CA GLU A 57 -10.33 -8.52 -13.49
C GLU A 57 -9.32 -7.39 -13.69
N GLN A 58 -8.67 -7.33 -14.87
CA GLN A 58 -7.75 -6.26 -15.22
C GLN A 58 -8.46 -4.89 -15.26
N LYS A 59 -9.69 -4.82 -15.80
CA LYS A 59 -10.45 -3.56 -15.82
C LYS A 59 -10.88 -3.15 -14.42
N ALA A 60 -11.31 -4.12 -13.60
CA ALA A 60 -11.66 -3.86 -12.21
C ALA A 60 -10.46 -3.37 -11.38
N TYR A 61 -9.27 -3.96 -11.58
CA TYR A 61 -8.05 -3.55 -10.89
C TYR A 61 -7.50 -2.20 -11.39
N GLU A 62 -7.50 -1.95 -12.70
CA GLU A 62 -7.11 -0.63 -13.25
C GLU A 62 -8.07 0.48 -12.83
N GLU A 63 -9.37 0.19 -12.75
CA GLU A 63 -10.38 1.13 -12.28
C GLU A 63 -10.24 1.39 -10.77
N GLN A 64 -9.96 0.36 -9.97
CA GLN A 64 -9.64 0.49 -8.54
C GLN A 64 -8.33 1.27 -8.31
N MET A 65 -7.29 1.03 -9.11
CA MET A 65 -6.02 1.77 -9.02
C MET A 65 -6.18 3.25 -9.43
N ARG A 66 -6.95 3.53 -10.49
CA ARG A 66 -7.29 4.91 -10.88
C ARG A 66 -8.14 5.62 -9.82
N GLU A 67 -9.07 4.90 -9.19
CA GLU A 67 -9.80 5.41 -8.03
C GLU A 67 -8.87 5.68 -6.84
N GLN A 68 -7.96 4.76 -6.52
CA GLN A 68 -7.05 4.85 -5.38
C GLN A 68 -5.99 5.94 -5.56
N GLN A 69 -5.54 6.19 -6.78
CA GLN A 69 -4.64 7.31 -7.09
C GLN A 69 -5.38 8.66 -6.97
N ARG A 70 -6.67 8.72 -7.32
CA ARG A 70 -7.54 9.86 -6.97
C ARG A 70 -7.83 9.98 -5.46
N ARG A 71 -7.72 8.90 -4.67
CA ARG A 71 -7.85 8.92 -3.18
C ARG A 71 -6.66 9.55 -2.48
N ARG A 72 -5.45 9.48 -3.04
CA ARG A 72 -4.24 10.00 -2.39
C ARG A 72 -4.11 11.53 -2.46
N SER A 73 -4.79 12.19 -3.40
CA SER A 73 -4.78 13.65 -3.56
C SER A 73 -6.02 14.37 -3.02
N GLY A 74 -6.96 13.64 -2.41
CA GLY A 74 -8.17 14.22 -1.84
C GLY A 74 -8.59 13.42 -0.63
N VAL A 75 -8.57 14.06 0.53
CA VAL A 75 -8.99 13.52 1.83
C VAL A 75 -10.30 12.74 1.67
N ARG A 76 -10.24 11.41 1.55
CA ARG A 76 -11.43 10.56 1.49
C ARG A 76 -11.84 10.22 2.92
N ILE A 77 -12.62 11.12 3.50
CA ILE A 77 -13.37 10.91 4.75
C ILE A 77 -14.37 9.78 4.51
N ILE A 78 -14.00 8.54 4.83
CA ILE A 78 -14.93 7.40 4.94
C ILE A 78 -15.21 7.22 6.44
N THR A 79 -16.19 7.96 6.96
CA THR A 79 -16.55 7.93 8.39
C THR A 79 -17.68 6.96 8.73
N SER A 80 -18.20 6.21 7.75
CA SER A 80 -19.41 5.40 7.90
C SER A 80 -19.16 3.93 8.31
N GLY A 81 -18.05 3.63 8.99
CA GLY A 81 -17.78 2.28 9.50
C GLY A 81 -16.74 2.14 10.63
N LEU A 82 -16.22 3.24 11.18
CA LEU A 82 -15.21 3.16 12.25
C LEU A 82 -15.87 2.75 13.57
N SER A 83 -15.39 1.65 14.16
CA SER A 83 -15.84 1.17 15.48
C SER A 83 -15.70 2.26 16.54
N TRP A 84 -16.61 2.28 17.52
CA TRP A 84 -16.66 3.30 18.58
C TRP A 84 -15.31 3.50 19.28
N ARG A 85 -14.53 2.43 19.40
CA ARG A 85 -13.17 2.43 19.96
C ARG A 85 -12.20 3.30 19.16
N VAL A 86 -12.28 3.29 17.83
CA VAL A 86 -11.39 4.10 16.98
C VAL A 86 -11.77 5.57 17.03
N LYS A 87 -13.07 5.90 17.14
CA LYS A 87 -13.51 7.29 17.34
C LYS A 87 -12.98 7.87 18.66
N LEU A 88 -13.04 7.10 19.74
CA LEU A 88 -12.46 7.51 21.03
C LEU A 88 -10.94 7.63 20.97
N ALA A 89 -10.25 6.68 20.32
CA ALA A 89 -8.79 6.73 20.17
C ALA A 89 -8.36 7.98 19.37
N LEU A 90 -9.04 8.27 18.25
CA LEU A 90 -8.76 9.46 17.44
C LEU A 90 -9.03 10.74 18.23
N GLY A 91 -10.15 10.80 18.95
CA GLY A 91 -10.48 11.94 19.81
C GLY A 91 -9.46 12.16 20.91
N PHE A 92 -9.00 11.09 21.57
CA PHE A 92 -7.99 11.16 22.61
C PHE A 92 -6.64 11.66 22.08
N ILE A 93 -6.20 11.19 20.92
CA ILE A 93 -4.96 11.66 20.28
C ILE A 93 -5.04 13.16 19.99
N VAL A 94 -6.15 13.62 19.39
CA VAL A 94 -6.35 15.05 19.10
C VAL A 94 -6.38 15.87 20.40
N PHE A 95 -7.07 15.38 21.43
CA PHE A 95 -7.11 16.02 22.73
C PHE A 95 -5.72 16.15 23.37
N CYS A 96 -4.91 15.09 23.34
CA CYS A 96 -3.54 15.12 23.85
C CYS A 96 -2.68 16.16 23.11
N ILE A 97 -2.78 16.24 21.78
CA ILE A 97 -2.03 17.24 20.99
C ILE A 97 -2.43 18.65 21.41
N VAL A 98 -3.73 18.92 21.51
CA VAL A 98 -4.24 20.24 21.93
C VAL A 98 -3.79 20.57 23.36
N ALA A 99 -3.85 19.61 24.29
CA ALA A 99 -3.40 19.79 25.67
C ALA A 99 -1.89 20.12 25.76
N VAL A 100 -1.05 19.44 24.96
CA VAL A 100 0.39 19.75 24.88
C VAL A 100 0.62 21.17 24.34
N ILE A 101 -0.12 21.59 23.32
CA ILE A 101 0.02 22.94 22.77
C ILE A 101 -0.39 24.00 23.80
N ILE A 102 -1.54 23.83 24.46
CA ILE A 102 -2.03 24.78 25.46
C ILE A 102 -1.09 24.83 26.67
N SER A 103 -0.58 23.69 27.13
CA SER A 103 0.37 23.65 28.26
C SER A 103 1.71 24.31 27.90
N ALA A 104 2.25 24.06 26.70
CA ALA A 104 3.48 24.70 26.24
C ALA A 104 3.30 26.22 26.11
N LEU A 105 2.22 26.68 25.48
CA LEU A 105 1.90 28.10 25.36
C LEU A 105 1.67 28.75 26.73
N GLY A 106 0.94 28.07 27.62
CA GLY A 106 0.70 28.52 28.99
C GLY A 106 2.00 28.66 29.77
N PHE A 107 2.90 27.69 29.66
CA PHE A 107 4.22 27.75 30.29
C PHE A 107 5.05 28.92 29.77
N ILE A 108 5.07 29.16 28.45
CA ILE A 108 5.80 30.28 27.86
C ILE A 108 5.24 31.63 28.34
N ILE A 109 3.91 31.79 28.35
CA ILE A 109 3.26 33.02 28.82
C ILE A 109 3.57 33.26 30.30
N MET A 110 3.55 32.20 31.12
CA MET A 110 3.83 32.31 32.54
C MET A 110 5.32 32.57 32.81
N ALA A 111 6.23 31.96 32.06
CA ALA A 111 7.68 32.10 32.24
C ALA A 111 8.25 33.44 31.74
N MET A 112 7.69 34.00 30.67
CA MET A 112 8.12 35.28 30.07
C MET A 112 8.27 36.45 31.07
N PRO A 113 7.29 36.76 31.94
CA PRO A 113 7.43 37.85 32.91
C PRO A 113 8.53 37.61 33.95
N TYR A 114 8.79 36.36 34.35
CA TYR A 114 9.91 36.06 35.28
C TYR A 114 11.26 36.26 34.60
N LEU A 115 11.39 35.85 33.34
CA LEU A 115 12.61 36.07 32.56
C LEU A 115 12.87 37.56 32.36
N LEU A 116 11.83 38.35 32.01
CA LEU A 116 11.93 39.81 31.91
C LEU A 116 12.29 40.45 33.25
N GLY A 117 11.66 40.03 34.35
CA GLY A 117 11.99 40.52 35.69
C GLY A 117 13.43 40.25 36.09
N ALA A 118 13.93 39.03 35.86
CA ALA A 118 15.32 38.67 36.10
C ALA A 118 16.29 39.52 35.25
N LEU A 119 15.94 39.81 34.00
CA LEU A 119 16.73 40.65 33.10
C LEU A 119 16.83 42.09 33.62
N VAL A 120 15.71 42.68 34.08
CA VAL A 120 15.72 44.02 34.69
C VAL A 120 16.58 44.05 35.95
N ILE A 121 16.44 43.06 36.84
CA ILE A 121 17.27 42.96 38.05
C ILE A 121 18.75 42.85 37.68
N TYR A 122 19.09 42.05 36.68
CA TYR A 122 20.46 41.90 36.20
C TYR A 122 21.03 43.23 35.67
N PHE A 123 20.25 43.99 34.89
CA PHE A 123 20.66 45.32 34.42
C PHE A 123 20.91 46.29 35.58
N VAL A 124 19.99 46.36 36.55
CA VAL A 124 20.13 47.23 37.73
C VAL A 124 21.37 46.84 38.53
N TYR A 125 21.59 45.54 38.77
CA TYR A 125 22.77 45.05 39.44
C TYR A 125 24.06 45.45 38.72
N ASN A 126 24.11 45.31 37.39
CA ASN A 126 25.27 45.72 36.61
C ASN A 126 25.51 47.23 36.64
N ILE A 127 24.47 48.05 36.59
CA ILE A 127 24.59 49.51 36.71
C ILE A 127 25.13 49.90 38.09
N VAL A 128 24.55 49.34 39.17
CA VAL A 128 25.01 49.60 40.54
C VAL A 128 26.46 49.16 40.71
N LYS A 129 26.81 47.95 40.24
CA LYS A 129 28.19 47.45 40.27
C LYS A 129 29.15 48.35 39.49
N ALA A 130 28.75 48.84 38.32
CA ALA A 130 29.57 49.76 37.52
C ALA A 130 29.77 51.13 38.21
N PHE A 131 28.79 51.59 38.98
CA PHE A 131 28.90 52.83 39.77
C PHE A 131 29.70 52.64 41.07
N LEU A 132 29.61 51.47 41.71
CA LEU A 132 30.21 51.21 43.02
C LEU A 132 31.66 50.71 42.93
N HIS A 133 32.07 50.21 41.75
CA HIS A 133 33.44 49.76 41.47
C HIS A 133 34.27 50.81 40.70
N ARG A 134 33.77 52.04 40.62
CA ARG A 134 34.47 53.23 40.11
C ARG A 134 34.85 54.13 41.27
#